data_AF-A0A8T5EN90-F1
#
_entry.id   AF-A0A8T5EN90-F1
#
_cell.length_a   1.000
_cell.length_b   1.000
_cell.length_c   1.000
_cell.angle_alpha   90.00
_cell.angle_beta   90.00
_cell.angle_gamma   90.00
#
_symmetry.space_group_name_H-M   'P 1'
#
loop_
_entity.id
_entity.type
_entity.pdbx_description
1 polymer ?
#
loop_
_entity_poly.entity_id
_entity_poly.type
_entity_poly.pdbx_seq_one_letter_code
_entity_poly.pdbx_strand_id
1 'polypeptide(L)'
;MKFAITRSIDLENNKITWSINPEILRIYSYLFFWIIVGCGWYFTKHHSDVDFHNNILIDTFGSNSICLLFDHPPGNYLLPSLWAINYLLLTSYSLSCWLRVYHEKALNHVENNRYIFFTTCTIIEIFSFTVFSTIFAITPEENVAIHTLPYTFLIIGLSILSAKNYIYYQFVTQLTEKEKFQSKIITSIHILVSLFKIIFQIFAIFQPNIINDELILSTNEILSIVWILTAAVIPIYTSWKLKDRAGDLEFTISPKLTPF
;
A
#
# COMPACT_ATOMS: atom_id res chain seq x y z
N MET A 1 -4.68 -16.46 -17.95
CA MET A 1 -4.35 -15.52 -16.85
C MET A 1 -3.45 -14.44 -17.45
N LYS A 2 -3.82 -13.15 -17.40
CA LYS A 2 -2.93 -12.07 -17.88
C LYS A 2 -1.80 -11.89 -16.85
N PHE A 3 -0.56 -11.82 -17.31
CA PHE A 3 0.59 -11.47 -16.46
C PHE A 3 0.68 -9.95 -16.32
N ALA A 4 1.32 -9.47 -15.24
CA ALA A 4 1.54 -8.03 -15.05
C ALA A 4 2.43 -7.40 -16.11
N ILE A 5 3.34 -8.19 -16.70
CA ILE A 5 4.22 -7.77 -17.79
C ILE A 5 4.04 -8.77 -18.92
N THR A 6 3.78 -8.27 -20.12
CA THR A 6 3.66 -9.07 -21.34
C THR A 6 4.52 -8.47 -22.43
N ARG A 7 4.90 -9.29 -23.40
CA ARG A 7 5.72 -8.90 -24.56
C ARG A 7 5.03 -9.36 -25.82
N SER A 8 4.94 -8.47 -26.81
CA SER A 8 4.63 -8.80 -28.19
C SER A 8 5.84 -8.50 -29.08
N ILE A 9 6.02 -9.31 -30.12
CA ILE A 9 7.10 -9.15 -31.11
C ILE A 9 6.43 -9.03 -32.46
N ASP A 10 6.65 -7.91 -33.12
CA ASP A 10 6.28 -7.68 -34.51
C ASP A 10 7.54 -7.80 -35.36
N LEU A 11 7.71 -8.98 -35.97
CA LEU A 11 8.87 -9.30 -36.80
C LEU A 11 8.86 -8.54 -38.13
N GLU A 12 7.68 -8.20 -38.66
CA GLU A 12 7.56 -7.49 -39.93
C GLU A 12 8.09 -6.06 -39.79
N ASN A 13 7.78 -5.41 -38.66
CA ASN A 13 8.23 -4.05 -38.39
C ASN A 13 9.49 -3.96 -37.51
N ASN A 14 10.10 -5.09 -37.15
CA ASN A 14 11.22 -5.17 -36.21
C ASN A 14 10.94 -4.42 -34.88
N LYS A 15 9.75 -4.61 -34.32
CA LYS A 15 9.31 -3.96 -33.07
C LYS A 15 9.13 -4.98 -31.96
N ILE A 16 9.55 -4.61 -30.76
CA ILE A 16 9.24 -5.33 -29.53
C ILE A 16 8.45 -4.38 -28.64
N THR A 17 7.22 -4.76 -28.29
CA THR A 17 6.37 -3.98 -27.38
C THR A 17 6.25 -4.69 -26.05
N TRP A 18 6.62 -4.00 -24.98
CA TRP A 18 6.42 -4.42 -23.61
C TRP A 18 5.18 -3.73 -23.06
N SER A 19 4.22 -4.51 -22.57
CA SER A 19 3.01 -4.01 -21.93
C SER A 19 3.05 -4.32 -20.44
N ILE A 20 2.87 -3.30 -19.61
CA ILE A 20 2.82 -3.40 -18.15
C ILE A 20 1.40 -3.04 -17.69
N ASN A 21 0.79 -3.90 -16.89
CA ASN A 21 -0.49 -3.67 -16.23
C ASN A 21 -0.27 -3.35 -14.73
N PRO A 22 -0.25 -2.05 -14.36
CA PRO A 22 -0.15 -1.62 -12.96
C PRO A 22 -1.15 -2.24 -12.00
N GLU A 23 -2.39 -2.52 -12.43
CA GLU A 23 -3.38 -3.09 -11.52
C GLU A 23 -3.04 -4.53 -11.13
N ILE A 24 -2.44 -5.31 -12.03
CA ILE A 24 -1.93 -6.64 -11.70
C ILE A 24 -0.70 -6.54 -10.78
N LEU A 25 0.19 -5.55 -10.98
CA LEU A 25 1.30 -5.29 -10.04
C LEU A 25 0.79 -4.98 -8.63
N ARG A 26 -0.27 -4.17 -8.53
CA ARG A 26 -0.95 -3.89 -7.25
C ARG A 26 -1.53 -5.14 -6.63
N ILE A 27 -2.18 -6.01 -7.40
CA ILE A 27 -2.69 -7.28 -6.87
C ILE A 27 -1.54 -8.15 -6.33
N TYR A 28 -0.43 -8.24 -7.07
CA TYR A 28 0.74 -8.99 -6.61
C TYR A 28 1.31 -8.43 -5.32
N SER A 29 1.43 -7.10 -5.17
CA SER A 29 1.93 -6.51 -3.93
C SER A 29 1.02 -6.80 -2.74
N TYR A 30 -0.30 -6.64 -2.89
CA TYR A 30 -1.22 -6.91 -1.77
C TYR A 30 -1.30 -8.40 -1.40
N LEU A 31 -1.30 -9.30 -2.38
CA LEU A 31 -1.24 -10.74 -2.10
C LEU A 31 0.09 -11.12 -1.42
N PHE A 32 1.20 -10.54 -1.85
CA PHE A 32 2.50 -10.79 -1.24
C PHE A 32 2.59 -10.21 0.18
N PHE A 33 1.97 -9.05 0.44
CA PHE A 33 1.81 -8.52 1.79
C PHE A 33 1.06 -9.50 2.70
N TRP A 34 -0.02 -10.13 2.22
CA TRP A 34 -0.74 -11.16 2.99
C TRP A 34 0.09 -12.43 3.23
N ILE A 35 1.00 -12.79 2.32
CA ILE A 35 1.99 -13.85 2.56
C ILE A 35 2.94 -13.45 3.70
N ILE A 36 3.45 -12.21 3.71
CA ILE A 36 4.30 -11.70 4.80
C ILE A 36 3.58 -11.76 6.13
N VAL A 37 2.32 -11.30 6.19
CA VAL A 37 1.47 -11.37 7.38
C VAL A 37 1.28 -12.82 7.83
N GLY A 38 1.01 -13.74 6.91
CA GLY A 38 0.86 -15.17 7.22
C GLY A 38 2.12 -15.80 7.79
N CYS A 39 3.29 -15.49 7.20
CA CYS A 39 4.60 -15.92 7.72
C CYS A 39 4.87 -15.32 9.10
N GLY A 40 4.60 -14.03 9.30
CA GLY A 40 4.76 -13.36 10.59
C GLY A 40 3.88 -13.98 11.66
N TRP A 41 2.59 -14.21 11.36
CA TRP A 41 1.70 -14.93 12.26
C TRP A 41 2.23 -16.31 12.65
N TYR A 42 2.73 -17.08 11.67
CA TYR A 42 3.32 -18.40 11.94
C TYR A 42 4.55 -18.32 12.85
N PHE A 43 5.47 -17.38 12.59
CA PHE A 43 6.65 -17.20 13.42
C PHE A 43 6.31 -16.71 14.82
N THR A 44 5.47 -15.68 14.95
CA THR A 44 5.08 -15.16 16.26
C THR A 44 4.35 -16.22 17.08
N LYS A 45 3.39 -16.94 16.49
CA LYS A 45 2.58 -17.91 17.23
C LYS A 45 3.32 -19.18 17.63
N HIS A 46 4.26 -19.65 16.82
CA HIS A 46 4.89 -20.97 17.03
C HIS A 46 6.35 -20.91 17.45
N HIS A 47 7.02 -19.76 17.28
CA HIS A 47 8.47 -19.62 17.47
C HIS A 47 8.88 -18.39 18.27
N SER A 48 7.92 -17.62 18.80
CA SER A 48 8.20 -16.48 19.68
C SER A 48 7.45 -16.64 21.01
N ASP A 49 8.00 -16.05 22.07
CA ASP A 49 7.42 -16.08 23.42
C ASP A 49 6.43 -14.92 23.68
N VAL A 50 5.83 -14.37 22.62
CA VAL A 50 4.96 -13.20 22.69
C VAL A 50 3.60 -13.58 23.26
N ASP A 51 3.19 -12.89 24.33
CA ASP A 51 1.83 -12.98 24.85
C ASP A 51 0.89 -12.01 24.09
N PHE A 52 -0.04 -12.56 23.33
CA PHE A 52 -1.05 -11.81 22.59
C PHE A 52 -2.11 -11.14 23.49
N HIS A 53 -2.13 -11.41 24.79
CA HIS A 53 -3.08 -10.85 25.75
C HIS A 53 -2.43 -9.90 26.76
N ASN A 54 -1.11 -9.87 26.84
CA ASN A 54 -0.38 -9.03 27.78
C ASN A 54 0.95 -8.59 27.18
N ASN A 55 0.95 -7.42 26.53
CA ASN A 55 2.13 -6.84 25.92
C ASN A 55 2.05 -5.32 25.87
N ILE A 56 3.17 -4.68 25.56
CA ILE A 56 3.30 -3.22 25.56
C ILE A 56 2.37 -2.52 24.57
N LEU A 57 1.94 -3.18 23.49
CA LEU A 57 0.98 -2.60 22.54
C LEU A 57 -0.42 -2.57 23.13
N ILE A 58 -0.83 -3.59 23.89
CA ILE A 58 -2.10 -3.57 24.63
C ILE A 58 -2.04 -2.51 25.72
N ASP A 59 -0.93 -2.44 26.46
CA ASP A 59 -0.77 -1.44 27.53
C ASP A 59 -0.77 0.00 27.01
N THR A 60 -0.35 0.21 25.76
CA THR A 60 -0.26 1.55 25.14
C THR A 60 -1.50 1.91 24.33
N PHE A 61 -2.03 0.98 23.53
CA PHE A 61 -3.09 1.23 22.54
C PHE A 61 -4.40 0.51 22.85
N GLY A 62 -4.45 -0.28 23.92
CA GLY A 62 -5.59 -1.12 24.32
C GLY A 62 -5.87 -2.30 23.38
N SER A 63 -5.10 -2.47 22.30
CA SER A 63 -5.32 -3.50 21.29
C SER A 63 -4.03 -3.83 20.57
N ASN A 64 -3.90 -5.07 20.09
CA ASN A 64 -2.80 -5.43 19.21
C ASN A 64 -3.01 -4.86 17.81
N SER A 65 -1.90 -4.40 17.22
CA SER A 65 -1.86 -4.10 15.79
C SER A 65 -1.34 -5.33 15.02
N ILE A 66 -1.53 -5.31 13.70
CA ILE A 66 -0.93 -6.33 12.82
C ILE A 66 0.62 -6.31 12.86
N CYS A 67 1.21 -5.20 13.32
CA CYS A 67 2.66 -5.06 13.42
C CYS A 67 3.28 -6.00 14.44
N LEU A 68 2.54 -6.44 15.47
CA LEU A 68 2.99 -7.44 16.45
C LEU A 68 3.56 -8.71 15.78
N LEU A 69 3.08 -9.04 14.58
CA LEU A 69 3.52 -10.18 13.78
C LEU A 69 4.92 -10.01 13.17
N PHE A 70 5.52 -8.83 13.32
CA PHE A 70 6.78 -8.40 12.72
C PHE A 70 7.85 -8.06 13.76
N ASP A 71 7.48 -7.97 15.04
CA ASP A 71 8.28 -7.32 16.08
C ASP A 71 9.37 -8.24 16.65
N HIS A 72 9.14 -9.56 16.66
CA HIS A 72 9.96 -10.50 17.42
C HIS A 72 10.66 -11.57 16.57
N PRO A 73 11.79 -12.12 17.05
CA PRO A 73 12.44 -13.25 16.42
C PRO A 73 11.55 -14.50 16.37
N PRO A 74 11.71 -15.37 15.34
CA PRO A 74 12.62 -15.20 14.19
C PRO A 74 12.04 -14.28 13.08
N GLY A 75 10.82 -13.77 13.24
CA GLY A 75 10.10 -13.00 12.23
C GLY A 75 10.83 -11.72 11.83
N ASN A 76 11.28 -10.93 12.81
CA ASN A 76 12.00 -9.68 12.56
C ASN A 76 13.36 -9.86 11.84
N TYR A 77 13.90 -11.07 11.76
CA TYR A 77 15.11 -11.38 10.97
C TYR A 77 14.81 -11.82 9.54
N LEU A 78 13.68 -12.48 9.31
CA LEU A 78 13.35 -13.09 8.01
C LEU A 78 12.40 -12.23 7.17
N LEU A 79 11.41 -11.62 7.82
CA LEU A 79 10.39 -10.80 7.16
C LEU A 79 10.94 -9.53 6.50
N PRO A 80 12.05 -8.89 6.93
CA PRO A 80 12.66 -7.79 6.18
C PRO A 80 13.00 -8.16 4.73
N SER A 81 13.50 -9.38 4.49
CA SER A 81 13.83 -9.84 3.13
C SER A 81 12.57 -10.01 2.27
N LEU A 82 11.47 -10.50 2.85
CA LEU A 82 10.19 -10.57 2.15
C LEU A 82 9.61 -9.16 1.93
N TRP A 83 9.70 -8.28 2.93
CA TRP A 83 9.29 -6.88 2.76
C TRP A 83 10.06 -6.19 1.64
N ALA A 84 11.36 -6.45 1.47
CA ALA A 84 12.13 -5.89 0.36
C ALA A 84 11.54 -6.28 -1.01
N ILE A 85 11.08 -7.53 -1.18
CA ILE A 85 10.38 -7.97 -2.41
C ILE A 85 9.05 -7.23 -2.56
N ASN A 86 8.27 -7.12 -1.49
CA ASN A 86 7.00 -6.39 -1.52
C ASN A 86 7.17 -4.90 -1.82
N TYR A 87 8.20 -4.29 -1.25
CA TYR A 87 8.60 -2.90 -1.49
C TYR A 87 8.91 -2.67 -2.96
N LEU A 88 9.63 -3.60 -3.62
CA LEU A 88 9.86 -3.53 -5.06
C LEU A 88 8.56 -3.61 -5.87
N LEU A 89 7.61 -4.46 -5.47
CA LEU A 89 6.30 -4.54 -6.12
C LEU A 89 5.47 -3.26 -5.94
N LEU A 90 5.38 -2.74 -4.71
CA LEU A 90 4.68 -1.49 -4.40
C LEU A 90 5.31 -0.29 -5.13
N THR A 91 6.64 -0.20 -5.12
CA THR A 91 7.37 0.85 -5.82
C THR A 91 7.17 0.74 -7.33
N SER A 92 7.24 -0.47 -7.89
CA SER A 92 6.98 -0.71 -9.32
C SER A 92 5.55 -0.29 -9.69
N TYR A 93 4.57 -0.60 -8.84
CA TYR A 93 3.20 -0.15 -9.02
C TYR A 93 3.08 1.38 -8.99
N SER A 94 3.58 2.03 -7.94
CA SER A 94 3.53 3.49 -7.79
C SER A 94 4.23 4.22 -8.94
N LEU A 95 5.40 3.75 -9.37
CA LEU A 95 6.13 4.27 -10.52
C LEU A 95 5.36 4.06 -11.83
N SER A 96 4.76 2.89 -12.03
CA SER A 96 3.99 2.64 -13.25
C SER A 96 2.73 3.50 -13.30
N CYS A 97 2.05 3.74 -12.18
CA CYS A 97 0.96 4.71 -12.11
C CYS A 97 1.43 6.13 -12.44
N TRP A 98 2.59 6.54 -11.93
CA TRP A 98 3.18 7.84 -12.27
C TRP A 98 3.55 7.94 -13.75
N LEU A 99 4.13 6.89 -14.34
CA LEU A 99 4.44 6.82 -15.76
C LEU A 99 3.19 6.96 -16.65
N ARG A 100 2.04 6.41 -16.24
CA ARG A 100 0.77 6.63 -16.97
C ARG A 100 0.41 8.11 -16.97
N VAL A 101 0.56 8.81 -15.85
CA VAL A 101 0.26 10.25 -15.77
C VAL A 101 1.30 11.09 -16.51
N TYR A 102 2.57 10.70 -16.46
CA TYR A 102 3.64 11.34 -17.22
C TYR A 102 3.41 11.21 -18.73
N HIS A 103 2.99 10.03 -19.21
CA HIS A 103 2.62 9.82 -20.61
C HIS A 103 1.52 10.80 -21.05
N GLU A 104 0.43 10.88 -20.29
CA GLU A 104 -0.65 11.84 -20.58
C GLU A 104 -0.19 13.30 -20.49
N LYS A 105 0.76 13.60 -19.60
CA LYS A 105 1.37 14.94 -19.52
C LYS A 105 2.21 15.25 -20.76
N ALA A 106 3.01 14.31 -21.24
CA ALA A 106 3.84 14.46 -22.44
C ALA A 106 2.99 14.67 -23.70
N LEU A 107 1.80 14.07 -23.75
CA LEU A 107 0.81 14.27 -24.81
C LEU A 107 -0.08 15.52 -24.62
N ASN A 108 0.18 16.34 -23.60
CA ASN A 108 -0.63 17.52 -23.24
C ASN A 108 -2.10 17.23 -22.88
N HIS A 109 -2.43 16.01 -22.49
CA HIS A 109 -3.77 15.64 -22.00
C HIS A 109 -3.98 15.94 -20.52
N VAL A 110 -2.89 16.22 -19.77
CA VAL A 110 -2.92 16.53 -18.34
C VAL A 110 -2.26 17.86 -18.03
N GLU A 111 -2.93 18.69 -17.23
CA GLU A 111 -2.42 19.97 -16.74
C GLU A 111 -1.18 19.82 -15.84
N ASN A 112 -0.33 20.84 -15.81
CA ASN A 112 0.91 20.81 -15.03
C ASN A 112 0.69 20.63 -13.52
N ASN A 113 -0.31 21.30 -12.95
CA ASN A 113 -0.61 21.21 -11.52
C ASN A 113 -1.02 19.79 -11.12
N ARG A 114 -1.79 19.12 -11.98
CA ARG A 114 -2.18 17.73 -11.77
C ARG A 114 -0.97 16.80 -11.85
N TYR A 115 -0.11 16.98 -12.84
CA TYR A 115 1.14 16.21 -12.94
C TYR A 115 2.03 16.39 -11.70
N ILE A 116 2.20 17.62 -11.19
CA ILE A 116 2.94 17.90 -9.96
C ILE A 116 2.31 17.17 -8.78
N PHE A 117 0.99 17.24 -8.62
CA PHE A 117 0.27 16.52 -7.56
C PHE A 117 0.56 15.01 -7.58
N PHE A 118 0.38 14.35 -8.73
CA PHE A 118 0.65 12.91 -8.86
C PHE A 118 2.12 12.55 -8.62
N THR A 119 3.05 13.43 -9.01
CA THR A 119 4.49 13.26 -8.75
C THR A 119 4.78 13.34 -7.25
N THR A 120 4.28 14.37 -6.57
CA THR A 120 4.45 14.54 -5.11
C THR A 120 3.85 13.36 -4.34
N CYS A 121 2.62 12.93 -4.68
CA CYS A 121 2.00 11.75 -4.07
C CYS A 121 2.87 10.50 -4.22
N THR A 122 3.41 10.26 -5.42
CA THR A 122 4.25 9.09 -5.70
C THR A 122 5.56 9.12 -4.90
N ILE A 123 6.18 10.29 -4.74
CA ILE A 123 7.38 10.46 -3.91
C ILE A 123 7.06 10.14 -2.44
N ILE A 124 5.96 10.68 -1.91
CA ILE A 124 5.56 10.45 -0.52
C ILE A 124 5.22 8.97 -0.28
N GLU A 125 4.55 8.31 -1.23
CA GLU A 125 4.25 6.87 -1.16
C GLU A 125 5.53 6.04 -1.06
N ILE A 126 6.48 6.23 -1.98
CA ILE A 126 7.75 5.49 -1.99
C ILE A 126 8.53 5.77 -0.70
N PHE A 127 8.60 7.03 -0.28
CA PHE A 127 9.22 7.39 1.00
C PHE A 127 8.55 6.67 2.17
N SER A 128 7.23 6.62 2.20
CA SER A 128 6.46 5.94 3.26
C SER A 128 6.73 4.43 3.29
N PHE A 129 6.79 3.77 2.13
CA PHE A 129 7.11 2.34 2.04
C PHE A 129 8.55 2.04 2.48
N THR A 130 9.48 2.94 2.16
CA THR A 130 10.87 2.87 2.63
C THR A 130 10.94 3.02 4.14
N VAL A 131 10.30 4.04 4.71
CA VAL A 131 10.28 4.25 6.16
C VAL A 131 9.61 3.09 6.88
N PHE A 132 8.55 2.48 6.33
CA PHE A 132 7.93 1.30 6.94
C PHE A 132 8.90 0.12 7.12
N SER A 133 9.96 0.00 6.31
CA SER A 133 10.95 -1.09 6.48
C SER A 133 11.64 -1.09 7.85
N THR A 134 11.64 0.03 8.57
CA THR A 134 12.25 0.10 9.90
C THR A 134 11.38 -0.52 10.99
N ILE A 135 10.13 -0.90 10.70
CA ILE A 135 9.25 -1.60 11.65
C ILE A 135 9.86 -2.90 12.17
N PHE A 136 10.67 -3.57 11.34
CA PHE A 136 11.31 -4.84 11.71
C PHE A 136 12.57 -4.65 12.58
N ALA A 137 13.06 -3.42 12.72
CA ALA A 137 14.34 -3.15 13.37
C ALA A 137 14.20 -2.65 14.82
N ILE A 138 13.08 -2.00 15.14
CA ILE A 138 12.86 -1.36 16.44
C ILE A 138 11.65 -2.03 17.06
N THR A 139 11.84 -2.72 18.17
CA THR A 139 10.72 -3.40 18.86
C THR A 139 9.97 -2.40 19.74
N PRO A 140 8.68 -2.65 20.05
CA PRO A 140 7.94 -1.73 20.89
C PRO A 140 8.47 -1.67 22.33
N GLU A 141 9.13 -2.73 22.83
CA GLU A 141 9.80 -2.75 24.14
C GLU A 141 10.99 -1.80 24.22
N GLU A 142 11.71 -1.60 23.11
CA GLU A 142 12.81 -0.64 23.04
C GLU A 142 12.27 0.79 23.07
N ASN A 143 11.29 1.08 22.22
CA ASN A 143 10.62 2.38 22.18
C ASN A 143 9.31 2.33 21.39
N VAL A 144 8.17 2.25 22.08
CA VAL A 144 6.85 2.19 21.46
C VAL A 144 6.55 3.37 20.52
N ALA A 145 7.04 4.57 20.85
CA ALA A 145 6.78 5.77 20.03
C ALA A 145 7.53 5.72 18.70
N ILE A 146 8.82 5.36 18.73
CA ILE A 146 9.64 5.21 17.52
C ILE A 146 9.16 3.98 16.72
N HIS A 147 8.79 2.89 17.39
CA HIS A 147 8.21 1.71 16.76
C HIS A 147 6.89 2.02 15.99
N THR A 148 6.07 2.95 16.50
CA THR A 148 4.80 3.31 15.87
C THR A 148 4.96 4.21 14.63
N LEU A 149 6.07 4.94 14.53
CA LEU A 149 6.31 5.90 13.45
C LEU A 149 6.33 5.25 12.04
N PRO A 150 7.02 4.12 11.80
CA PRO A 150 6.99 3.42 10.51
C PRO A 150 5.58 3.02 10.08
N TYR A 151 4.77 2.49 11.00
CA TYR A 151 3.38 2.14 10.73
C TYR A 151 2.54 3.39 10.39
N THR A 152 2.79 4.51 11.07
CA THR A 152 2.17 5.80 10.76
C THR A 152 2.44 6.24 9.34
N PHE A 153 3.71 6.15 8.90
CA PHE A 153 4.08 6.46 7.52
C PHE A 153 3.39 5.53 6.54
N LEU A 154 3.29 4.23 6.84
CA LEU A 154 2.53 3.31 5.99
C LEU A 154 1.05 3.74 5.85
N ILE A 155 0.39 4.14 6.95
CA ILE A 155 -0.99 4.64 6.91
C ILE A 155 -1.09 5.86 5.98
N ILE A 156 -0.16 6.81 6.08
CA ILE A 156 -0.11 8.00 5.23
C ILE A 156 0.09 7.61 3.75
N GLY A 157 1.08 6.76 3.47
CA GLY A 157 1.39 6.31 2.10
C GLY A 157 0.21 5.59 1.45
N LEU A 158 -0.45 4.67 2.16
CA LEU A 158 -1.64 3.97 1.65
C LEU A 158 -2.84 4.90 1.48
N SER A 159 -3.01 5.89 2.36
CA SER A 159 -4.06 6.89 2.25
C SER A 159 -3.89 7.76 1.00
N ILE A 160 -2.66 8.24 0.77
CA ILE A 160 -2.31 9.01 -0.43
C ILE A 160 -2.51 8.15 -1.67
N LEU A 161 -2.05 6.89 -1.65
CA LEU A 161 -2.23 5.96 -2.77
C LEU A 161 -3.72 5.73 -3.09
N SER A 162 -4.55 5.54 -2.06
CA SER A 162 -6.00 5.39 -2.23
C SER A 162 -6.63 6.63 -2.84
N ALA A 163 -6.31 7.82 -2.33
CA ALA A 163 -6.82 9.09 -2.86
C ALA A 163 -6.36 9.33 -4.30
N LYS A 164 -5.07 9.06 -4.59
CA LYS A 164 -4.47 9.16 -5.93
C LYS A 164 -5.19 8.26 -6.93
N ASN A 165 -5.44 7.01 -6.56
CA ASN A 165 -6.15 6.05 -7.41
C ASN A 165 -7.61 6.44 -7.62
N TYR A 166 -8.30 6.89 -6.56
CA TYR A 166 -9.65 7.43 -6.69
C TYR A 166 -9.70 8.53 -7.74
N ILE A 167 -8.81 9.53 -7.63
CA ILE A 167 -8.72 10.64 -8.58
C ILE A 167 -8.43 10.11 -9.98
N TYR A 168 -7.43 9.24 -10.15
CA TYR A 168 -7.03 8.69 -11.44
C TYR A 168 -8.18 7.97 -12.16
N TYR A 169 -8.87 7.06 -11.48
CA TYR A 169 -9.90 6.24 -12.10
C TYR A 169 -11.10 7.03 -12.63
N GLN A 170 -11.43 8.18 -12.04
CA GLN A 170 -12.49 9.06 -12.54
C GLN A 170 -12.25 9.54 -13.97
N PHE A 171 -10.98 9.66 -14.38
CA PHE A 171 -10.61 10.20 -15.69
C PHE A 171 -10.39 9.11 -16.74
N VAL A 172 -9.85 7.95 -16.35
CA VAL A 172 -9.34 6.95 -17.33
C VAL A 172 -10.22 5.71 -17.49
N THR A 173 -11.03 5.33 -16.49
CA THR A 173 -11.69 4.00 -16.48
C THR A 173 -13.16 4.01 -16.92
N GLN A 174 -13.68 5.15 -17.39
CA GLN A 174 -15.10 5.33 -17.78
C GLN A 174 -16.07 4.73 -16.75
N LEU A 175 -15.90 5.10 -15.47
CA LEU A 175 -16.72 4.57 -14.37
C LEU A 175 -18.20 4.90 -14.55
N THR A 176 -19.05 3.94 -14.26
CA THR A 176 -20.50 4.19 -14.09
C THR A 176 -20.77 5.06 -12.86
N GLU A 177 -21.88 5.79 -12.81
CA GLU A 177 -22.23 6.64 -11.65
C GLU A 177 -22.24 5.88 -10.32
N LYS A 178 -22.72 4.63 -10.34
CA LYS A 178 -22.68 3.73 -9.17
C LYS A 178 -21.25 3.46 -8.73
N GLU A 179 -20.33 3.20 -9.66
CA GLU A 179 -18.92 2.96 -9.34
C GLU A 179 -18.22 4.21 -8.83
N LYS A 180 -18.53 5.39 -9.39
CA LYS A 180 -18.02 6.67 -8.88
C LYS A 180 -18.45 6.90 -7.44
N PHE A 181 -19.73 6.69 -7.15
CA PHE A 181 -20.28 6.81 -5.80
C PHE A 181 -19.65 5.81 -4.82
N GLN A 182 -19.54 4.54 -5.20
CA GLN A 182 -18.88 3.50 -4.40
C GLN A 182 -17.42 3.84 -4.12
N SER A 183 -16.68 4.25 -5.16
CA SER A 183 -15.27 4.62 -5.05
C SER A 183 -15.06 5.81 -4.12
N LYS A 184 -15.97 6.81 -4.20
CA LYS A 184 -15.98 7.96 -3.29
C LYS A 184 -16.20 7.54 -1.84
N ILE A 185 -17.25 6.74 -1.57
CA ILE A 185 -17.54 6.25 -0.22
C ILE A 185 -16.36 5.47 0.37
N ILE A 186 -15.85 4.48 -0.36
CA ILE A 186 -14.76 3.61 0.11
C ILE A 186 -13.52 4.45 0.41
N THR A 187 -13.16 5.36 -0.48
CA THR A 187 -11.99 6.25 -0.29
C THR A 187 -12.21 7.17 0.89
N SER A 188 -13.39 7.78 1.04
CA SER A 188 -13.69 8.64 2.19
C SER A 188 -13.63 7.89 3.51
N ILE A 189 -14.18 6.66 3.58
CA ILE A 189 -14.07 5.80 4.77
C ILE A 189 -12.60 5.53 5.07
N HIS A 190 -11.81 5.11 4.08
CA HIS A 190 -10.40 4.83 4.27
C HIS A 190 -9.64 6.03 4.83
N ILE A 191 -9.82 7.22 4.26
CA ILE A 191 -9.16 8.45 4.73
C ILE A 191 -9.60 8.82 6.16
N LEU A 192 -10.89 8.77 6.47
CA LEU A 192 -11.39 9.10 7.80
C LEU A 192 -10.87 8.12 8.87
N VAL A 193 -10.87 6.83 8.55
CA VAL A 193 -10.34 5.78 9.44
C VAL A 193 -8.84 5.95 9.62
N SER A 194 -8.09 6.21 8.55
CA SER A 194 -6.64 6.49 8.62
C SER A 194 -6.33 7.71 9.50
N LEU A 195 -7.09 8.80 9.34
CA LEU A 195 -6.94 10.00 10.18
C LEU A 195 -7.23 9.69 11.64
N PHE A 196 -8.31 8.97 11.92
CA PHE A 196 -8.61 8.51 13.28
C PHE A 196 -7.43 7.70 13.85
N LYS A 197 -6.91 6.72 13.12
CA LYS A 197 -5.79 5.89 13.59
C LYS A 197 -4.54 6.73 13.91
N ILE A 198 -4.20 7.68 13.03
CA ILE A 198 -3.04 8.56 13.22
C ILE A 198 -3.22 9.44 14.45
N ILE A 199 -4.41 10.00 14.66
CA ILE A 199 -4.71 10.83 15.82
C ILE A 199 -4.68 9.96 17.08
N PHE A 200 -5.39 8.84 17.08
CA PHE A 200 -5.49 7.93 18.22
C PHE A 200 -4.13 7.45 18.70
N GLN A 201 -3.26 6.96 17.80
CA GLN A 201 -1.94 6.46 18.20
C GLN A 201 -1.05 7.58 18.80
N ILE A 202 -1.14 8.82 18.29
CA ILE A 202 -0.40 9.96 18.84
C ILE A 202 -0.92 10.27 20.25
N PHE A 203 -2.25 10.35 20.41
CA PHE A 203 -2.86 10.60 21.72
C PHE A 203 -2.57 9.47 22.71
N ALA A 204 -2.62 8.21 22.30
CA ALA A 204 -2.32 7.06 23.14
C ALA A 204 -0.87 7.08 23.68
N ILE A 205 0.09 7.50 22.84
CA ILE A 205 1.50 7.66 23.26
C ILE A 205 1.66 8.80 24.27
N PHE A 206 1.05 9.96 24.04
CA PHE A 206 1.29 11.15 24.86
C PHE A 206 0.31 11.33 26.03
N GLN A 207 -0.84 10.68 25.98
CA GLN A 207 -1.94 10.74 26.96
C GLN A 207 -2.51 9.32 27.20
N PRO A 208 -1.75 8.42 27.87
CA PRO A 208 -2.10 7.00 27.97
C PRO A 208 -3.47 6.71 28.58
N ASN A 209 -3.99 7.60 29.42
CA ASN A 209 -5.33 7.47 30.02
C ASN A 209 -6.47 7.38 29.00
N ILE A 210 -6.25 7.71 27.73
CA ILE A 210 -7.25 7.59 26.67
C ILE A 210 -7.74 6.15 26.48
N ILE A 211 -6.91 5.14 26.79
CA ILE A 211 -7.28 3.73 26.64
C ILE A 211 -8.23 3.23 27.74
N ASN A 212 -8.40 4.00 28.82
CA ASN A 212 -9.34 3.69 29.89
C ASN A 212 -10.81 4.00 29.51
N ASP A 213 -11.02 4.72 28.41
CA ASP A 213 -12.35 4.99 27.87
C ASP A 213 -12.81 3.82 26.99
N GLU A 214 -13.78 3.04 27.49
CA GLU A 214 -14.30 1.85 26.80
C GLU A 214 -14.88 2.17 25.42
N LEU A 215 -15.50 3.35 25.23
CA LEU A 215 -16.07 3.74 23.95
C LEU A 215 -14.97 4.03 22.94
N ILE A 216 -13.91 4.75 23.34
CA ILE A 216 -12.77 5.02 22.47
C ILE A 216 -12.07 3.71 22.10
N LEU A 217 -11.88 2.81 23.06
CA LEU A 217 -11.23 1.53 22.81
C LEU A 217 -12.01 0.65 21.83
N SER A 218 -13.31 0.45 22.09
CA SER A 218 -14.21 -0.28 21.20
C SER A 218 -14.24 0.34 19.79
N THR A 219 -14.24 1.66 19.71
CA THR A 219 -14.15 2.39 18.43
C THR A 219 -12.83 2.10 17.72
N ASN A 220 -11.70 2.12 18.41
CA ASN A 220 -10.38 1.83 17.82
C ASN A 220 -10.29 0.39 17.29
N GLU A 221 -10.84 -0.60 17.99
CA GLU A 221 -10.87 -2.00 17.53
C GLU A 221 -11.67 -2.14 16.23
N ILE A 222 -12.89 -1.60 16.20
CA ILE A 222 -13.77 -1.64 15.02
C ILE A 222 -13.09 -0.93 13.85
N LEU A 223 -12.58 0.28 14.07
CA LEU A 223 -11.92 1.07 13.03
C LEU A 223 -10.62 0.43 12.55
N SER A 224 -9.93 -0.34 13.39
CA SER A 224 -8.75 -1.12 12.98
C SER A 224 -9.11 -2.21 11.98
N ILE A 225 -10.23 -2.92 12.18
CA ILE A 225 -10.73 -3.92 11.22
C ILE A 225 -11.12 -3.23 9.91
N VAL A 226 -11.88 -2.13 9.98
CA VAL A 226 -12.29 -1.35 8.80
C VAL A 226 -11.06 -0.82 8.05
N TRP A 227 -10.03 -0.39 8.78
CA TRP A 227 -8.78 0.06 8.19
C TRP A 227 -8.11 -1.06 7.40
N ILE A 228 -7.93 -2.25 7.98
CA ILE A 228 -7.32 -3.40 7.29
C ILE A 228 -8.10 -3.77 6.03
N LEU A 229 -9.44 -3.79 6.10
CA LEU A 229 -10.29 -4.09 4.94
C LEU A 229 -10.09 -3.06 3.83
N THR A 230 -10.15 -1.77 4.16
CA THR A 230 -10.02 -0.68 3.17
C THR A 230 -8.58 -0.50 2.66
N ALA A 231 -7.58 -0.79 3.49
CA ALA A 231 -6.17 -0.60 3.18
C ALA A 231 -5.55 -1.78 2.45
N ALA A 232 -5.99 -3.03 2.71
CA ALA A 232 -5.28 -4.23 2.24
C ALA A 232 -6.16 -5.30 1.55
N VAL A 233 -7.48 -5.24 1.68
CA VAL A 233 -8.40 -6.22 1.04
C VAL A 233 -9.13 -5.63 -0.16
N ILE A 234 -9.86 -4.52 0.04
CA ILE A 234 -10.60 -3.83 -1.02
C ILE A 234 -9.71 -3.39 -2.20
N PRO A 235 -8.45 -2.95 -1.99
CA PRO A 235 -7.49 -2.72 -3.06
C PRO A 235 -7.32 -3.87 -4.05
N ILE A 236 -7.34 -5.12 -3.58
CA ILE A 236 -7.23 -6.31 -4.44
C ILE A 236 -8.45 -6.41 -5.35
N TYR A 237 -9.65 -6.28 -4.77
CA TYR A 237 -10.91 -6.34 -5.51
C TYR A 237 -11.02 -5.20 -6.53
N THR A 238 -10.70 -3.98 -6.13
CA THR A 238 -10.78 -2.79 -7.01
C THR A 238 -9.81 -2.90 -8.18
N SER A 239 -8.56 -3.30 -7.95
CA SER A 239 -7.59 -3.54 -9.02
C SER A 239 -8.02 -4.69 -9.93
N TRP A 240 -8.56 -5.78 -9.40
CA TRP A 240 -9.05 -6.88 -10.23
C TRP A 240 -10.18 -6.44 -11.16
N LYS A 241 -11.12 -5.63 -10.64
CA LYS A 241 -12.26 -5.10 -11.39
C LYS A 241 -11.86 -4.05 -12.43
N LEU A 242 -10.78 -3.30 -12.20
CA LEU A 242 -10.36 -2.17 -13.03
C LEU A 242 -9.19 -2.49 -13.97
N LYS A 243 -8.53 -3.65 -13.83
CA LYS A 243 -7.30 -3.99 -14.59
C LYS A 243 -7.41 -3.84 -16.11
N ASP A 244 -8.57 -4.14 -16.70
CA ASP A 244 -8.78 -4.05 -18.15
C ASP A 244 -9.25 -2.65 -18.61
N ARG A 245 -9.57 -1.75 -17.67
CA ARG A 245 -10.06 -0.39 -17.95
C ARG A 245 -9.07 0.70 -17.57
N ALA A 246 -8.11 0.42 -16.68
CA ALA A 246 -7.17 1.41 -16.15
C ALA A 246 -6.01 1.75 -17.10
N GLY A 247 -5.98 1.12 -18.29
CA GLY A 247 -4.99 1.32 -19.36
C GLY A 247 -3.66 0.62 -19.09
N ASP A 248 -3.07 -0.05 -20.07
CA ASP A 248 -1.72 -0.60 -19.92
C ASP A 248 -0.65 0.44 -20.28
N LEU A 249 0.57 0.30 -19.75
CA LEU A 249 1.72 1.04 -20.23
C LEU A 249 2.42 0.24 -21.31
N GLU A 250 2.50 0.78 -22.52
CA GLU A 250 3.16 0.13 -23.65
C GLU A 250 4.45 0.85 -24.04
N PHE A 251 5.56 0.10 -24.03
CA PHE A 251 6.87 0.57 -24.47
C PHE A 251 7.26 -0.18 -25.72
N THR A 252 7.25 0.50 -26.86
CA THR A 252 7.65 -0.08 -28.15
C THR A 252 9.09 0.31 -28.46
N ILE A 253 9.95 -0.70 -28.54
CA ILE A 253 11.36 -0.55 -28.92
C ILE A 253 11.49 -0.98 -30.38
N SER A 254 12.03 -0.10 -31.22
CA SER A 254 12.40 -0.40 -32.61
C SER A 254 13.93 -0.40 -32.68
N PRO A 255 14.61 -1.49 -32.27
CA PRO A 255 16.07 -1.53 -32.33
C PRO A 255 16.50 -1.38 -33.79
N LYS A 256 17.33 -0.38 -34.09
CA LYS A 256 18.12 -0.40 -35.32
C LYS A 256 19.09 -1.57 -35.16
N LEU A 257 18.75 -2.71 -35.76
CA LEU A 257 19.65 -3.85 -35.85
C LEU A 257 20.81 -3.41 -36.73
N THR A 258 21.89 -2.91 -36.12
CA THR A 258 23.20 -2.91 -36.77
C THR A 258 23.62 -4.38 -36.87
N PRO A 259 23.95 -4.89 -38.07
CA PRO A 259 24.47 -6.24 -38.17
C PRO A 259 25.73 -6.34 -37.29
N PHE A 260 25.72 -7.31 -36.38
CA PHE A 260 26.89 -7.70 -35.59
C PHE A 260 27.88 -8.46 -36.47
#